data_AF-A0A7S1INJ2-F1
#
_entry.id   AF-A0A7S1INJ2-F1
#
_cell.length_a   1.000
_cell.length_b   1.000
_cell.length_c   1.000
_cell.angle_alpha   90.00
_cell.angle_beta   90.00
_cell.angle_gamma   90.00
#
_symmetry.space_group_name_H-M   'P 1'
#
loop_
_entity.id
_entity.type
_entity.pdbx_description
1 polymer ?
#
loop_
_entity_poly.entity_id
_entity_poly.type
_entity_poly.pdbx_seq_one_letter_code
_entity_poly.pdbx_strand_id
1 'polypeptide(L)'
;VMGRDLVQEFISAEFKESVDAVLNNALLGENTANFEFPLYTKDGRAVEVLLNATPRIDSNGKLVGVVGVGQDITEKKQAEVELKRVADDLRNLIDTANAPIFGIDTAGRVNEWNQKAAEITQRP
;
A
#
# COMPACT_ATOMS: atom_id res chain seq x y z
N VAL A 1 -8.75 -12.40 -18.32
CA VAL A 1 -9.85 -13.29 -18.79
C VAL A 1 -9.44 -13.79 -20.16
N MET A 2 -9.44 -15.11 -20.43
CA MET A 2 -8.96 -15.62 -21.71
C MET A 2 -9.74 -14.99 -22.87
N GLY A 3 -9.03 -14.35 -23.80
CA GLY A 3 -9.61 -13.70 -24.98
C GLY A 3 -10.19 -12.30 -24.76
N ARG A 4 -10.03 -11.70 -23.57
CA ARG A 4 -10.44 -10.31 -23.29
C ARG A 4 -9.27 -9.47 -22.81
N ASP A 5 -9.24 -8.22 -23.23
CA ASP A 5 -8.18 -7.28 -22.90
C ASP A 5 -8.31 -6.86 -21.43
N LEU A 6 -7.31 -7.25 -20.63
CA LEU A 6 -7.29 -6.98 -19.19
C LEU A 6 -7.30 -5.48 -18.90
N VAL A 7 -6.50 -4.71 -19.65
CA VAL A 7 -6.30 -3.28 -19.42
C VAL A 7 -7.52 -2.50 -19.87
N GLN A 8 -8.12 -2.88 -20.99
CA GLN A 8 -9.28 -2.15 -21.51
C GLN A 8 -10.57 -2.40 -20.72
N GLU A 9 -10.80 -3.63 -20.26
CA GLU A 9 -12.09 -4.01 -19.65
C GLU A 9 -12.14 -3.87 -18.12
N PHE A 10 -11.02 -4.05 -17.41
CA PHE A 10 -11.05 -4.22 -15.94
C PHE A 10 -10.30 -3.13 -15.17
N ILE A 11 -9.54 -2.27 -15.86
CA ILE A 11 -8.73 -1.20 -15.26
C ILE A 11 -9.39 0.15 -15.50
N SER A 12 -9.45 1.00 -14.46
CA SER A 12 -10.02 2.35 -14.60
C SER A 12 -9.16 3.21 -15.53
N ALA A 13 -9.80 4.16 -16.21
CA ALA A 13 -9.17 4.97 -17.27
C ALA A 13 -7.89 5.69 -16.80
N GLU A 14 -7.83 6.10 -15.54
CA GLU A 14 -6.67 6.77 -14.94
C GLU A 14 -5.43 5.87 -14.82
N PHE A 15 -5.62 4.54 -14.68
CA PHE A 15 -4.53 3.58 -14.49
C PHE A 15 -4.17 2.81 -15.77
N LYS A 16 -4.97 2.92 -16.84
CA LYS A 16 -4.72 2.21 -18.11
C LYS A 16 -3.31 2.48 -18.66
N GLU A 17 -2.95 3.75 -18.82
CA GLU A 17 -1.64 4.13 -19.36
C GLU A 17 -0.48 3.64 -18.47
N SER A 18 -0.65 3.72 -17.15
CA SER A 18 0.38 3.27 -16.21
C SER A 18 0.55 1.75 -16.22
N VAL A 19 -0.54 0.99 -16.27
CA VAL A 19 -0.48 -0.48 -16.36
C VAL A 19 0.06 -0.93 -17.70
N ASP A 20 -0.33 -0.27 -18.80
CA ASP A 20 0.25 -0.50 -20.13
C ASP A 20 1.75 -0.24 -20.10
N ALA A 21 2.21 0.85 -19.49
CA ALA A 21 3.64 1.14 -19.35
C ALA A 21 4.36 0.06 -18.52
N VAL A 22 3.78 -0.40 -17.41
CA VAL A 22 4.35 -1.47 -16.55
C VAL A 22 4.52 -2.78 -17.34
N LEU A 23 3.53 -3.15 -18.14
CA LEU A 23 3.57 -4.35 -18.98
C LEU A 23 4.56 -4.18 -20.16
N ASN A 24 4.59 -3.01 -20.79
CA ASN A 24 5.51 -2.69 -21.88
C ASN A 24 6.97 -2.65 -21.42
N ASN A 25 7.26 -2.09 -20.24
CA ASN A 25 8.62 -2.10 -19.67
C ASN A 25 9.08 -3.54 -19.36
N ALA A 26 8.17 -4.38 -18.87
CA ALA A 26 8.46 -5.82 -18.73
C ALA A 26 8.70 -6.50 -20.08
N LEU A 27 8.03 -6.07 -21.16
CA LEU A 27 8.31 -6.51 -22.53
C LEU A 27 9.63 -5.95 -23.10
N LEU A 28 10.24 -4.96 -22.46
CA LEU A 28 11.56 -4.45 -22.83
C LEU A 28 12.69 -5.10 -22.01
N GLY A 29 12.35 -6.04 -21.13
CA GLY A 29 13.32 -6.72 -20.27
C GLY A 29 13.56 -6.05 -18.91
N GLU A 30 12.80 -4.99 -18.58
CA GLU A 30 12.88 -4.34 -17.28
C GLU A 30 11.94 -5.00 -16.28
N ASN A 31 12.45 -5.34 -15.10
CA ASN A 31 11.60 -5.80 -14.01
C ASN A 31 10.78 -4.62 -13.47
N THR A 32 9.47 -4.70 -13.58
CA THR A 32 8.57 -3.73 -12.96
C THR A 32 8.01 -4.32 -11.67
N ALA A 33 8.30 -3.64 -10.56
CA ALA A 33 7.95 -4.09 -9.22
C ALA A 33 6.87 -3.20 -8.61
N ASN A 34 5.91 -3.87 -7.94
CA ASN A 34 4.98 -3.30 -6.97
C ASN A 34 4.13 -2.12 -7.46
N PHE A 35 3.46 -2.26 -8.60
CA PHE A 35 2.49 -1.26 -9.05
C PHE A 35 1.12 -1.57 -8.44
N GLU A 36 0.61 -0.68 -7.60
CA GLU A 36 -0.69 -0.83 -6.95
C GLU A 36 -1.78 -0.03 -7.67
N PHE A 37 -2.92 -0.66 -7.94
CA PHE A 37 -4.07 0.01 -8.52
C PHE A 37 -5.39 -0.72 -8.21
N PRO A 38 -6.53 -0.02 -8.23
CA PRO A 38 -7.84 -0.64 -8.13
C PRO A 38 -8.19 -1.39 -9.43
N LEU A 39 -8.52 -2.66 -9.30
CA LEU A 39 -9.03 -3.51 -10.38
C LEU A 39 -10.51 -3.84 -10.12
N TYR A 40 -11.33 -3.77 -11.16
CA TYR A 40 -12.71 -4.23 -11.08
C TYR A 40 -12.79 -5.70 -11.49
N THR A 41 -13.32 -6.52 -10.59
CA THR A 41 -13.65 -7.92 -10.90
C THR A 41 -14.80 -8.01 -11.91
N LYS A 42 -15.00 -9.18 -12.52
CA LYS A 42 -16.16 -9.42 -13.42
C LYS A 42 -17.51 -9.13 -12.77
N ASP A 43 -17.58 -9.29 -11.45
CA ASP A 43 -18.80 -9.08 -10.67
C ASP A 43 -18.97 -7.62 -10.23
N GLY A 44 -18.11 -6.70 -10.72
CA GLY A 44 -18.19 -5.26 -10.46
C GLY A 44 -17.58 -4.82 -9.13
N ARG A 45 -17.03 -5.73 -8.32
CA ARG A 45 -16.34 -5.39 -7.07
C ARG A 45 -14.96 -4.80 -7.37
N ALA A 46 -14.63 -3.67 -6.75
CA ALA A 46 -13.28 -3.11 -6.74
C ALA A 46 -12.39 -3.86 -5.74
N VAL A 47 -11.20 -4.25 -6.19
CA VAL A 47 -10.15 -4.86 -5.36
C VAL A 47 -8.84 -4.11 -5.59
N GLU A 48 -8.07 -3.91 -4.53
CA GLU A 48 -6.74 -3.33 -4.61
C GLU A 48 -5.77 -4.41 -5.07
N VAL A 49 -5.13 -4.22 -6.22
CA VAL A 49 -4.21 -5.21 -6.79
C VAL A 49 -2.80 -4.66 -6.81
N LEU A 50 -1.87 -5.47 -6.29
CA LEU A 50 -0.43 -5.30 -6.47
C LEU A 50 0.01 -6.08 -7.71
N LEU A 51 0.39 -5.37 -8.76
CA LEU A 51 0.91 -5.93 -10.00
C LEU A 51 2.43 -5.93 -10.00
N ASN A 52 2.99 -7.10 -10.29
CA ASN A 52 4.40 -7.29 -10.60
C ASN A 52 4.49 -7.89 -12.01
N ALA A 53 5.37 -7.38 -12.85
CA ALA A 53 5.60 -7.95 -14.17
C ALA A 53 7.09 -8.23 -14.40
N THR A 54 7.38 -9.44 -14.87
CA THR A 54 8.74 -9.93 -15.09
C THR A 54 8.88 -10.46 -16.51
N PRO A 55 9.93 -10.06 -17.26
CA PRO A 55 10.25 -10.64 -18.56
C PRO A 55 10.51 -12.15 -18.43
N ARG A 56 9.96 -12.91 -19.36
CA ARG A 56 10.25 -14.34 -19.51
C ARG A 56 11.26 -14.50 -20.64
N ILE A 57 12.43 -15.02 -20.31
CA ILE A 57 13.55 -15.20 -21.24
C ILE A 57 13.77 -16.71 -21.48
N ASP A 58 13.96 -17.10 -22.73
CA ASP A 58 14.36 -18.45 -23.16
C ASP A 58 15.84 -18.73 -22.80
N SER A 59 16.21 -20.01 -22.68
CA SER A 59 17.61 -20.50 -22.68
C SER A 59 18.56 -19.83 -23.69
N ASN A 60 18.06 -19.34 -24.83
CA ASN A 60 18.85 -18.60 -25.83
C ASN A 60 18.98 -17.09 -25.56
N GLY A 61 18.52 -16.59 -24.40
CA GLY A 61 18.57 -15.16 -24.06
C GLY A 61 17.52 -14.30 -24.78
N LYS A 62 16.60 -14.91 -25.52
CA LYS A 62 15.52 -14.21 -26.23
C LYS A 62 14.32 -14.00 -25.31
N LEU A 63 13.77 -12.78 -25.29
CA LEU A 63 12.50 -12.51 -24.64
C LEU A 63 11.37 -13.28 -25.35
N VAL A 64 10.68 -14.15 -24.61
CA VAL A 64 9.56 -14.96 -25.09
C VAL A 64 8.20 -14.51 -24.56
N GLY A 65 8.19 -13.54 -23.63
CA GLY A 65 6.95 -12.91 -23.15
C GLY A 65 7.15 -12.23 -21.80
N VAL A 66 6.02 -11.94 -21.12
CA VAL A 66 5.97 -11.36 -19.79
C VAL A 66 5.09 -12.21 -18.89
N VAL A 67 5.49 -12.36 -17.64
CA VAL A 67 4.65 -12.93 -16.58
C VAL A 67 4.22 -11.79 -15.67
N GLY A 68 2.92 -11.50 -15.67
CA GLY A 68 2.29 -10.59 -14.71
C GLY A 68 1.67 -11.36 -13.56
N VAL A 69 1.98 -10.97 -12.32
CA VAL A 69 1.36 -11.47 -11.10
C VAL A 69 0.58 -10.33 -10.46
N GLY A 70 -0.75 -10.46 -10.43
CA GLY A 70 -1.64 -9.57 -9.69
C GLY A 70 -2.03 -10.22 -8.36
N GLN A 71 -1.62 -9.62 -7.25
CA GLN A 71 -2.00 -10.05 -5.91
C GLN A 71 -3.09 -9.11 -5.37
N ASP A 72 -4.22 -9.67 -4.92
CA ASP A 72 -5.21 -8.91 -4.16
C ASP A 72 -4.62 -8.53 -2.80
N ILE A 73 -4.52 -7.22 -2.53
CA ILE A 73 -4.01 -6.64 -1.29
C ILE A 73 -5.11 -5.87 -0.53
N THR A 74 -6.37 -6.04 -0.91
CA THR A 74 -7.51 -5.31 -0.31
C THR A 74 -7.57 -5.51 1.20
N GLU A 75 -7.52 -6.77 1.66
CA GLU A 75 -7.56 -7.09 3.09
C GLU A 75 -6.35 -6.52 3.83
N LYS A 76 -5.17 -6.58 3.21
CA LYS A 76 -3.93 -6.03 3.78
C LYS A 76 -4.04 -4.52 3.98
N LYS A 77 -4.48 -3.79 2.95
CA LYS A 77 -4.68 -2.33 3.04
C LYS A 77 -5.74 -1.95 4.07
N GLN A 78 -6.85 -2.69 4.12
CA GLN A 78 -7.88 -2.44 5.12
C GLN A 78 -7.37 -2.64 6.55
N ALA A 79 -6.58 -3.69 6.78
CA ALA A 79 -5.95 -3.91 8.08
C ALA A 79 -4.96 -2.80 8.45
N GLU A 80 -4.15 -2.32 7.50
CA GLU A 80 -3.21 -1.21 7.73
C GLU A 80 -3.93 0.10 8.04
N VAL A 81 -5.01 0.41 7.31
CA VAL A 81 -5.85 1.59 7.56
C VAL A 81 -6.50 1.53 8.93
N GLU A 82 -7.07 0.37 9.30
CA GLU A 82 -7.70 0.21 10.61
C GLU A 82 -6.68 0.29 11.75
N LEU A 83 -5.50 -0.32 11.59
CA LEU A 83 -4.42 -0.22 12.58
C LEU A 83 -4.00 1.23 12.78
N LYS A 84 -3.84 1.98 11.68
CA LYS A 84 -3.51 3.40 11.73
C LYS A 84 -4.62 4.20 12.43
N ARG A 85 -5.88 3.95 12.10
CA ARG A 85 -7.04 4.59 12.73
C ARG A 85 -7.05 4.36 14.24
N VAL A 86 -6.84 3.11 14.68
CA VAL A 86 -6.77 2.78 16.11
C VAL A 86 -5.58 3.46 16.79
N ALA A 87 -4.41 3.50 16.15
CA ALA A 87 -3.24 4.19 16.70
C ALA A 87 -3.47 5.69 16.85
N ASP A 88 -4.09 6.33 15.84
CA ASP A 88 -4.44 7.75 15.87
C ASP A 88 -5.50 8.05 16.95
N ASP A 89 -6.52 7.19 17.08
CA ASP A 89 -7.54 7.29 18.13
C ASP A 89 -6.91 7.19 19.53
N LEU A 90 -6.04 6.21 19.76
CA LEU A 90 -5.34 6.05 21.04
C LEU A 90 -4.44 7.25 21.35
N ARG A 91 -3.73 7.77 20.34
CA ARG A 91 -2.90 8.96 20.49
C ARG A 91 -3.74 10.17 20.89
N ASN A 92 -4.87 10.38 20.22
CA ASN A 92 -5.78 11.47 20.53
C ASN A 92 -6.37 11.33 21.95
N LEU A 93 -6.71 10.11 22.38
CA LEU A 93 -7.20 9.86 23.74
C LEU A 93 -6.16 10.19 24.81
N ILE A 94 -4.90 9.83 24.58
CA ILE A 94 -3.79 10.18 25.49
C ILE A 94 -3.57 11.69 25.50
N ASP A 95 -3.54 12.32 24.32
CA ASP A 95 -3.21 13.74 24.18
C ASP A 95 -4.28 14.65 24.79
N THR A 96 -5.55 14.30 24.60
CA THR A 96 -6.71 15.04 25.12
C THR A 96 -7.10 14.66 26.55
N ALA A 97 -6.36 13.76 27.20
CA ALA A 97 -6.66 13.35 28.56
C ALA A 97 -6.51 14.52 29.54
N ASN A 98 -7.48 14.66 30.45
CA ASN A 98 -7.45 15.70 31.49
C ASN A 98 -6.42 15.45 32.61
N ALA A 99 -5.61 14.40 32.50
CA ALA A 99 -4.54 14.06 33.43
C ALA A 99 -3.18 14.07 32.71
N PRO A 100 -2.08 14.47 33.37
CA PRO A 100 -0.74 14.33 32.84
C PRO A 100 -0.41 12.85 32.58
N ILE A 101 -0.02 12.53 31.36
CA ILE A 101 0.42 11.20 30.93
C ILE A 101 1.80 11.37 30.30
N PHE A 102 2.75 10.55 30.77
CA PHE A 102 4.07 10.45 30.18
C PHE A 102 4.60 9.02 30.28
N GLY A 103 5.38 8.63 29.27
CA GLY A 103 6.04 7.34 29.19
C GLY A 103 7.55 7.49 29.35
N ILE A 104 8.22 6.44 29.82
CA ILE A 104 9.68 6.35 29.86
C ILE A 104 10.16 5.09 29.16
N ASP A 105 11.32 5.17 28.50
CA ASP A 105 12.00 4.02 27.93
C ASP A 105 12.77 3.21 29.00
N THR A 106 13.42 2.12 28.58
CA THR A 106 14.23 1.25 29.48
C THR A 106 15.46 1.95 30.06
N ALA A 107 15.87 3.10 29.51
CA ALA A 107 16.95 3.94 30.02
C ALA A 107 16.41 5.09 30.92
N GLY A 108 15.11 5.13 31.19
CA GLY A 108 14.47 6.15 32.02
C GLY A 108 14.26 7.50 31.32
N ARG A 109 14.41 7.57 30.00
CA ARG A 109 14.19 8.79 29.22
C ARG A 109 12.72 8.90 28.83
N VAL A 110 12.15 10.10 28.93
CA VAL A 110 10.77 10.37 28.51
C VAL A 110 10.65 10.19 27.00
N ASN A 111 9.71 9.36 26.56
CA ASN A 111 9.43 9.07 25.16
C ASN A 111 7.97 9.34 24.75
N GLU A 112 7.08 9.57 25.73
CA GLU A 112 5.70 9.99 25.51
C GLU A 112 5.36 11.15 26.44
N TRP A 113 4.64 12.14 25.92
CA TRP A 113 4.28 13.36 26.64
C TRP A 113 2.97 13.91 26.08
N ASN A 114 1.93 13.96 26.90
CA ASN A 114 0.63 14.45 26.46
C ASN A 114 0.46 15.95 26.70
N GLN A 115 -0.54 16.56 26.05
CA GLN A 115 -0.82 18.00 26.17
C GLN A 115 -0.96 18.44 27.63
N LYS A 116 -1.63 17.65 28.48
CA LYS A 116 -1.84 18.05 29.88
C LYS A 116 -0.55 18.11 30.70
N ALA A 117 0.38 17.18 30.46
CA ALA A 117 1.70 17.21 31.08
C ALA A 117 2.48 18.46 30.63
N ALA A 118 2.39 18.82 29.35
CA ALA A 118 3.05 20.00 28.82
C ALA A 118 2.52 21.30 29.43
N GLU A 119 1.19 21.42 29.56
CA GLU A 119 0.53 22.57 30.18
C GLU A 119 0.96 22.79 31.63
N ILE A 120 0.96 21.73 32.44
CA ILE A 120 1.24 21.84 33.88
C ILE A 120 2.72 22.14 34.13
N THR A 121 3.61 21.53 33.36
CA THR A 121 5.06 21.67 33.54
C THR A 121 5.65 22.87 32.78
N GLN A 122 4.87 23.48 31.89
CA GLN A 122 5.31 24.50 30.92
C GLN A 122 6.47 24.02 30.04
N ARG A 123 6.47 22.74 29.66
CA ARG A 123 7.50 22.12 28.81
C ARG A 123 6.87 21.31 27.69
N PRO A 124 7.25 21.54 26.43
CA PRO A 124 6.77 20.74 25.31
C PRO A 124 7.32 19.31 25.35
#